data_AF-A0A0C2X653-F1
#
_entry.id   AF-A0A0C2X653-F1
#
_cell.length_a   1.000
_cell.length_b   1.000
_cell.length_c   1.000
_cell.angle_alpha   90.00
_cell.angle_beta   90.00
_cell.angle_gamma   90.00
#
_symmetry.space_group_name_H-M   'P 1'
#
loop_
_entity.id
_entity.type
_entity.pdbx_description
1 polymer ?
#
loop_
_entity_poly.entity_id
_entity_poly.type
_entity_poly.pdbx_seq_one_letter_code
_entity_poly.pdbx_strand_id
1 'polypeptide(L)'
;MGDPSSLRLVPASESAIPIDWTRVPEATKKFLTEQYGYSYDKGKLEHKPLPATIGDLAKMFDETKFFGYFRSSLLTVLMDISEFGLQLTPITQVGPRFYMKYTEQVWFLLFAPGTRECIMGYSDDITNDYEEDEDEDAQWEKWAAEETAMAQAFDVRLRQEVSRGMGILPVMFTNKMGGWTAMTLESQLEYSQYTEAVKTLPRSHPAYQALMEDVFRSFKK
;
A
#
# COMPACT_ATOMS: atom_id res chain seq x y z
N MET A 1 19.75 -6.62 -4.35
CA MET A 1 18.70 -5.88 -3.62
C MET A 1 17.85 -5.23 -4.69
N GLY A 2 16.56 -5.57 -4.77
CA GLY A 2 15.67 -5.10 -5.85
C GLY A 2 15.54 -3.58 -5.87
N ASP A 3 15.48 -3.05 -7.10
CA ASP A 3 15.29 -1.66 -7.48
C ASP A 3 14.13 -1.00 -6.69
N PRO A 4 14.17 0.30 -6.32
CA PRO A 4 12.99 1.08 -5.97
C PRO A 4 11.77 0.71 -6.81
N SER A 5 10.59 0.79 -6.20
CA SER A 5 9.32 0.63 -6.88
C SER A 5 9.23 1.65 -8.01
N SER A 6 9.47 1.22 -9.25
CA SER A 6 9.38 2.05 -10.48
C SER A 6 8.03 2.73 -10.60
N LEU A 7 6.96 2.01 -10.25
CA LEU A 7 5.63 2.56 -10.28
C LEU A 7 5.28 3.26 -8.98
N ARG A 8 5.01 4.55 -9.08
CA ARG A 8 4.26 5.29 -8.07
C ARG A 8 3.18 6.12 -8.74
N LEU A 9 2.04 5.49 -8.98
CA LEU A 9 0.92 6.19 -9.57
C LEU A 9 0.04 6.74 -8.46
N VAL A 10 0.07 8.05 -8.28
CA VAL A 10 -1.05 8.77 -7.66
C VAL A 10 -1.80 9.41 -8.82
N PRO A 11 -3.11 9.18 -9.01
CA PRO A 11 -3.86 9.92 -10.02
C PRO A 11 -3.53 11.40 -9.88
N ALA A 12 -3.18 12.09 -10.98
CA ALA A 12 -2.72 13.48 -10.89
C ALA A 12 -3.75 14.38 -10.19
N SER A 13 -5.05 14.07 -10.34
CA SER A 13 -6.17 14.71 -9.64
C SER A 13 -6.15 14.55 -8.12
N GLU A 14 -5.43 13.57 -7.59
CA GLU A 14 -5.40 13.19 -6.17
C GLU A 14 -4.08 13.51 -5.49
N SER A 15 -3.01 13.73 -6.26
CA SER A 15 -1.68 14.04 -5.72
C SER A 15 -1.69 15.25 -4.79
N ALA A 16 -2.50 16.27 -5.10
CA ALA A 16 -2.56 17.51 -4.32
C ALA A 16 -3.54 17.45 -3.14
N ILE A 17 -4.18 16.32 -2.87
CA ILE A 17 -5.13 16.20 -1.76
C ILE A 17 -4.37 16.37 -0.44
N PRO A 18 -4.72 17.39 0.36
CA PRO A 18 -4.00 17.70 1.59
C PRO A 18 -4.32 16.69 2.70
N ILE A 19 -3.34 16.46 3.58
CA ILE A 19 -3.51 15.71 4.82
C ILE A 19 -3.53 16.69 6.00
N ASP A 20 -4.64 16.72 6.74
CA ASP A 20 -4.80 17.52 7.94
C ASP A 20 -4.23 16.80 9.17
N TRP A 21 -2.94 16.99 9.39
CA TRP A 21 -2.23 16.42 10.55
C TRP A 21 -2.66 17.01 11.90
N THR A 22 -3.44 18.08 11.94
CA THR A 22 -3.93 18.64 13.22
C THR A 22 -4.98 17.75 13.86
N ARG A 23 -5.66 16.92 13.05
CA ARG A 23 -6.72 16.01 13.48
C ARG A 23 -6.22 14.58 13.69
N VAL A 24 -5.08 14.23 13.13
CA VAL A 24 -4.46 12.91 13.28
C VAL A 24 -3.81 12.77 14.67
N PRO A 25 -3.98 11.62 15.37
CA PRO A 25 -3.38 11.39 16.68
C PRO A 25 -1.86 11.63 16.72
N GLU A 26 -1.36 12.21 17.81
CA GLU A 26 0.08 12.49 18.00
C GLU A 26 0.94 11.22 17.94
N ALA A 27 0.44 10.11 18.48
CA ALA A 27 1.16 8.83 18.45
C ALA A 27 1.41 8.36 17.00
N THR A 28 0.43 8.57 16.12
CA THR A 28 0.50 8.21 14.70
C THR A 28 1.51 9.07 13.95
N LYS A 29 1.49 10.38 14.20
CA LYS A 29 2.47 11.33 13.64
C LYS A 29 3.90 10.98 14.05
N LYS A 30 4.09 10.69 15.34
CA LYS A 30 5.38 10.27 15.90
C LYS A 30 5.88 8.99 15.24
N PHE A 31 5.04 7.95 15.19
CA PHE A 31 5.41 6.68 14.57
C PHE A 31 5.81 6.85 13.10
N LEU A 32 5.00 7.57 12.31
CA LEU A 32 5.28 7.80 10.90
C LEU A 32 6.63 8.51 10.70
N THR A 33 6.90 9.53 11.50
CA THR A 33 8.14 10.32 11.40
C THR A 33 9.37 9.51 11.83
N GLU A 34 9.26 8.72 12.89
CA GLU A 34 10.36 7.89 13.41
C GLU A 34 10.71 6.72 12.47
N GLN A 35 9.71 6.11 11.84
CA GLN A 35 9.90 4.89 11.04
C GLN A 35 10.05 5.15 9.54
N TYR A 36 9.46 6.25 9.02
CA TYR A 36 9.42 6.53 7.58
C TYR A 36 9.84 7.95 7.23
N GLY A 37 9.82 8.86 8.19
CA GLY A 37 10.24 10.26 8.02
C GLY A 37 11.74 10.45 8.15
N TYR A 38 12.58 9.57 7.62
CA TYR A 38 14.04 9.78 7.60
C TYR A 38 14.63 9.56 6.22
N SER A 39 15.62 10.38 5.86
CA SER A 39 16.54 10.10 4.76
C SER A 39 17.96 9.97 5.27
N TYR A 40 18.68 9.00 4.71
CA TYR A 40 20.13 8.96 4.79
C TYR A 40 20.70 9.73 3.60
N ASP A 41 20.89 11.04 3.77
CA ASP A 41 21.65 11.85 2.80
C ASP A 41 23.03 12.16 3.38
N LYS A 42 24.09 11.90 2.60
CA LYS A 42 25.49 12.20 2.94
C LYS A 42 25.93 11.74 4.35
N GLY A 43 25.42 10.60 4.81
CA GLY A 43 25.79 10.02 6.11
C GLY A 43 25.16 10.72 7.33
N LYS A 44 24.18 11.60 7.14
CA LYS A 44 23.37 12.18 8.22
C LYS A 44 21.94 11.65 8.16
N LEU A 45 21.42 11.29 9.33
CA LEU A 45 20.00 11.00 9.51
C LEU A 45 19.26 12.34 9.55
N GLU A 46 18.49 12.65 8.52
CA GLU A 46 17.65 13.84 8.48
C GLU A 46 16.19 13.44 8.62
N HIS A 47 15.50 14.02 9.61
CA HIS A 47 14.07 13.82 9.78
C HIS A 47 13.29 14.69 8.78
N LYS A 48 12.50 14.04 7.93
CA LYS A 48 11.60 14.70 6.99
C LYS A 48 10.35 15.19 7.72
N PRO A 49 9.75 16.31 7.27
CA PRO A 49 8.46 16.74 7.77
C PRO A 49 7.37 15.70 7.42
N LEU A 50 6.25 15.77 8.13
CA LEU A 50 5.05 15.02 7.77
C LEU A 50 4.61 15.35 6.33
N PRO A 51 4.14 14.36 5.55
CA PRO A 51 3.79 14.58 4.16
C PRO A 51 2.56 15.48 4.05
N ALA A 52 2.65 16.60 3.33
CA ALA A 52 1.56 17.57 3.25
C ALA A 52 0.36 17.06 2.44
N THR A 53 0.59 16.17 1.48
CA THR A 53 -0.42 15.64 0.57
C THR A 53 -0.35 14.11 0.43
N ILE A 54 -1.39 13.49 -0.15
CA ILE A 54 -1.33 12.09 -0.59
C ILE A 54 -0.16 11.85 -1.56
N GLY A 55 0.11 12.84 -2.42
CA GLY A 55 1.28 12.91 -3.30
C GLY A 55 2.62 13.11 -2.59
N ASP A 56 2.66 13.45 -1.30
CA ASP A 56 3.88 13.40 -0.50
C ASP A 56 3.97 12.08 0.27
N LEU A 57 2.83 11.58 0.76
CA LEU A 57 2.74 10.35 1.55
C LEU A 57 3.21 9.14 0.74
N ALA A 58 2.68 8.97 -0.48
CA ALA A 58 3.15 7.86 -1.31
C ALA A 58 4.64 8.03 -1.72
N LYS A 59 5.22 9.24 -1.63
CA LYS A 59 6.64 9.50 -1.97
C LYS A 59 7.50 8.97 -0.86
N MET A 60 7.12 9.32 0.36
CA MET A 60 7.75 8.83 1.58
C MET A 60 7.71 7.30 1.61
N PHE A 61 6.60 6.68 1.22
CA PHE A 61 6.46 5.23 1.17
C PHE A 61 7.28 4.56 0.07
N ASP A 62 7.42 5.21 -1.08
CA ASP A 62 8.30 4.75 -2.15
C ASP A 62 9.77 4.75 -1.74
N GLU A 63 10.25 5.87 -1.23
CA GLU A 63 11.64 6.02 -0.76
C GLU A 63 12.00 5.05 0.38
N THR A 64 11.00 4.63 1.17
CA THR A 64 11.19 3.72 2.31
C THR A 64 10.86 2.25 1.98
N LYS A 65 10.51 1.93 0.72
CA LYS A 65 10.12 0.59 0.26
C LYS A 65 9.01 -0.02 1.13
N PHE A 66 7.94 0.75 1.28
CA PHE A 66 6.80 0.52 2.18
C PHE A 66 6.05 -0.81 1.97
N PHE A 67 5.77 -1.20 0.73
CA PHE A 67 5.05 -2.45 0.45
C PHE A 67 5.96 -3.65 0.76
N GLY A 68 5.42 -4.63 1.49
CA GLY A 68 6.16 -5.80 1.99
C GLY A 68 6.32 -5.86 3.52
N TYR A 69 6.02 -4.77 4.24
CA TYR A 69 6.15 -4.72 5.71
C TYR A 69 4.92 -4.08 6.38
N PHE A 70 3.73 -4.64 6.13
CA PHE A 70 2.47 -4.25 6.79
C PHE A 70 2.42 -4.65 8.28
N ARG A 71 3.21 -3.96 9.09
CA ARG A 71 3.14 -4.05 10.56
C ARG A 71 1.84 -3.43 11.07
N SER A 72 1.38 -3.91 12.22
CA SER A 72 0.14 -3.44 12.84
C SER A 72 0.10 -1.92 13.03
N SER A 73 1.22 -1.34 13.47
CA SER A 73 1.36 0.11 13.65
C SER A 73 1.23 0.91 12.35
N LEU A 74 1.75 0.39 11.24
CA LEU A 74 1.66 1.07 9.94
C LEU A 74 0.22 1.04 9.41
N LEU A 75 -0.45 -0.11 9.51
CA LEU A 75 -1.86 -0.24 9.15
C LEU A 75 -2.72 0.73 9.96
N THR A 76 -2.43 0.87 11.25
CA THR A 76 -3.06 1.85 12.13
C THR A 76 -2.85 3.29 11.63
N VAL A 77 -1.64 3.65 11.21
CA VAL A 77 -1.35 4.98 10.64
C VAL A 77 -2.20 5.25 9.40
N LEU A 78 -2.32 4.29 8.48
CA LEU A 78 -3.12 4.46 7.26
C LEU A 78 -4.60 4.64 7.57
N MET A 79 -5.14 3.88 8.53
CA MET A 79 -6.52 4.00 8.97
C MET A 79 -6.78 5.33 9.68
N ASP A 80 -5.86 5.81 10.51
CA ASP A 80 -5.96 7.12 11.17
C ASP A 80 -5.90 8.29 10.16
N ILE A 81 -5.07 8.19 9.12
CA ILE A 81 -5.03 9.17 8.03
C ILE A 81 -6.39 9.19 7.31
N SER A 82 -6.96 8.02 7.03
CA SER A 82 -8.29 7.92 6.42
C SER A 82 -9.38 8.58 7.26
N GLU A 83 -9.42 8.26 8.55
CA GLU A 83 -10.47 8.73 9.45
C GLU A 83 -10.35 10.23 9.75
N PHE A 84 -9.14 10.70 10.05
CA PHE A 84 -8.94 12.04 10.60
C PHE A 84 -8.22 13.00 9.67
N GLY A 85 -7.29 12.49 8.87
CA GLY A 85 -6.39 13.29 8.05
C GLY A 85 -6.98 13.75 6.71
N LEU A 86 -8.01 13.06 6.20
CA LEU A 86 -8.58 13.35 4.88
C LEU A 86 -9.95 14.02 4.99
N GLN A 87 -10.22 14.93 4.05
CA GLN A 87 -11.55 15.53 3.92
C GLN A 87 -12.55 14.50 3.40
N LEU A 88 -13.77 14.54 3.94
CA LEU A 88 -14.86 13.69 3.50
C LEU A 88 -15.04 13.80 1.99
N THR A 89 -15.08 12.65 1.32
CA THR A 89 -15.43 12.57 -0.10
C THR A 89 -16.92 12.23 -0.22
N PRO A 90 -17.62 12.78 -1.22
CA PRO A 90 -18.98 12.34 -1.53
C PRO A 90 -18.99 10.82 -1.75
N ILE A 91 -20.01 10.12 -1.25
CA ILE A 91 -20.16 8.65 -1.32
C ILE A 91 -20.08 8.13 -2.77
N THR A 92 -20.38 8.98 -3.75
CA THR A 92 -20.35 8.65 -5.18
C THR A 92 -18.97 8.79 -5.83
N GLN A 93 -17.96 9.27 -5.10
CA GLN A 93 -16.59 9.44 -5.59
C GLN A 93 -15.68 8.37 -5.01
N VAL A 94 -14.74 7.90 -5.81
CA VAL A 94 -13.66 7.05 -5.30
C VAL A 94 -12.80 7.89 -4.37
N GLY A 95 -12.52 7.35 -3.19
CA GLY A 95 -11.62 7.99 -2.24
C GLY A 95 -10.19 8.13 -2.78
N PRO A 96 -9.34 8.93 -2.10
CA PRO A 96 -7.95 9.08 -2.47
C PRO A 96 -7.24 7.74 -2.51
N ARG A 97 -6.34 7.54 -3.47
CA ARG A 97 -5.59 6.30 -3.61
C ARG A 97 -4.24 6.49 -4.26
N PHE A 98 -3.38 5.49 -4.08
CA PHE A 98 -2.12 5.39 -4.78
C PHE A 98 -1.79 3.94 -5.09
N TYR A 99 -0.95 3.76 -6.10
CA TYR A 99 -0.47 2.48 -6.59
C TYR A 99 1.05 2.43 -6.47
N MET A 100 1.57 1.27 -6.11
CA MET A 100 3.01 1.03 -6.08
C MET A 100 3.33 -0.39 -6.55
N LYS A 101 4.52 -0.56 -7.12
CA LYS A 101 5.01 -1.89 -7.50
C LYS A 101 5.66 -2.57 -6.31
N TYR A 102 5.32 -3.84 -6.09
CA TYR A 102 5.98 -4.68 -5.12
C TYR A 102 6.16 -6.07 -5.70
N THR A 103 7.41 -6.56 -5.67
CA THR A 103 7.84 -7.80 -6.34
C THR A 103 7.38 -7.85 -7.79
N GLU A 104 6.39 -8.69 -8.12
CA GLU A 104 5.85 -8.94 -9.44
C GLU A 104 4.40 -8.43 -9.54
N GLN A 105 3.95 -7.58 -8.63
CA GLN A 105 2.56 -7.15 -8.55
C GLN A 105 2.46 -5.63 -8.43
N VAL A 106 1.38 -5.08 -8.96
CA VAL A 106 0.96 -3.71 -8.65
C VAL A 106 0.00 -3.75 -7.46
N TRP A 107 0.39 -3.08 -6.39
CA TRP A 107 -0.41 -2.94 -5.19
C TRP A 107 -1.12 -1.59 -5.20
N PHE A 108 -2.29 -1.52 -4.56
CA PHE A 108 -3.02 -0.28 -4.36
C PHE A 108 -3.48 -0.13 -2.92
N LEU A 109 -3.59 1.13 -2.50
CA LEU A 109 -4.24 1.52 -1.27
C LEU A 109 -5.35 2.53 -1.59
N LEU A 110 -6.56 2.24 -1.16
CA LEU A 110 -7.74 3.09 -1.30
C LEU A 110 -8.22 3.54 0.07
N PHE A 111 -8.20 4.85 0.30
CA PHE A 111 -8.72 5.46 1.52
C PHE A 111 -10.23 5.67 1.44
N ALA A 112 -10.90 5.61 2.59
CA ALA A 112 -12.30 5.98 2.75
C ALA A 112 -12.39 7.15 3.76
N PRO A 113 -12.22 8.40 3.29
CA PRO A 113 -12.12 9.57 4.16
C PRO A 113 -13.26 9.67 5.18
N GLY A 114 -12.92 9.94 6.43
CA GLY A 114 -13.85 10.01 7.55
C GLY A 114 -14.16 8.67 8.22
N THR A 115 -13.58 7.57 7.73
CA THR A 115 -13.70 6.24 8.32
C THR A 115 -12.34 5.55 8.37
N ARG A 116 -12.22 4.49 9.17
CA ARG A 116 -11.05 3.59 9.18
C ARG A 116 -11.11 2.52 8.07
N GLU A 117 -12.13 2.55 7.21
CA GLU A 117 -12.38 1.51 6.22
C GLU A 117 -11.48 1.69 4.98
N CYS A 118 -10.19 1.43 5.14
CA CYS A 118 -9.26 1.41 4.02
C CYS A 118 -9.28 0.05 3.31
N ILE A 119 -9.08 0.06 2.00
CA ILE A 119 -8.93 -1.14 1.19
C ILE A 119 -7.49 -1.20 0.68
N MET A 120 -6.90 -2.38 0.76
CA MET A 120 -5.66 -2.71 0.06
C MET A 120 -5.91 -3.85 -0.92
N GLY A 121 -5.16 -3.87 -2.01
CA GLY A 121 -5.21 -4.97 -2.95
C GLY A 121 -4.01 -5.01 -3.87
N TYR A 122 -3.95 -6.04 -4.69
CA TYR A 122 -2.84 -6.30 -5.60
C TYR A 122 -3.31 -6.99 -6.87
N SER A 123 -2.62 -6.70 -7.97
CA SER A 123 -2.82 -7.34 -9.28
C SER A 123 -2.42 -8.81 -9.25
N ASP A 124 -2.79 -9.53 -10.31
CA ASP A 124 -2.10 -10.79 -10.63
C ASP A 124 -0.61 -10.52 -10.91
N ASP A 125 0.20 -11.59 -10.87
CA ASP A 125 1.64 -11.49 -11.12
C ASP A 125 1.92 -11.03 -12.55
N ILE A 126 2.82 -10.06 -12.68
CA ILE A 126 3.33 -9.53 -13.94
C ILE A 126 4.31 -10.57 -14.48
N THR A 127 3.92 -11.25 -15.55
CA THR A 127 4.81 -12.17 -16.27
C THR A 127 5.85 -11.37 -17.04
N ASN A 128 7.03 -11.19 -16.45
CA ASN A 128 8.17 -10.60 -17.14
C ASN A 128 8.92 -11.69 -17.92
N ASP A 129 8.77 -11.69 -19.25
CA ASP A 129 9.72 -12.41 -20.11
C ASP A 129 11.04 -11.61 -20.11
N TYR A 130 11.98 -12.07 -19.29
CA TYR A 130 13.35 -11.55 -19.28
C TYR A 130 14.05 -11.99 -20.56
N GLU A 131 13.85 -11.26 -21.65
CA GLU A 131 14.70 -11.40 -22.83
C GLU A 131 16.08 -10.83 -22.49
N GLU A 132 17.09 -11.71 -22.39
CA GLU A 132 18.47 -11.42 -21.93
C GLU A 132 19.27 -10.47 -22.86
N ASP A 133 18.70 -10.05 -24.00
CA ASP A 133 19.41 -9.38 -25.09
C ASP A 133 19.06 -7.88 -25.28
N GLU A 134 18.17 -7.29 -24.47
CA GLU A 134 17.83 -5.85 -24.53
C GLU A 134 18.69 -4.99 -23.58
N ASP A 135 18.98 -3.74 -23.96
CA ASP A 135 19.62 -2.74 -23.08
C ASP A 135 18.81 -2.61 -21.77
N GLU A 136 19.44 -2.86 -20.62
CA GLU A 136 18.79 -2.91 -19.29
C GLU A 136 17.92 -1.66 -19.01
N ASP A 137 18.39 -0.47 -19.40
CA ASP A 137 17.66 0.79 -19.21
C ASP A 137 16.37 0.87 -20.03
N ALA A 138 16.40 0.42 -21.30
CA ALA A 138 15.24 0.43 -22.18
C ALA A 138 14.18 -0.60 -21.73
N GLN A 139 14.64 -1.73 -21.21
CA GLN A 139 13.78 -2.76 -20.64
C GLN A 139 13.10 -2.28 -19.35
N TRP A 140 13.82 -1.55 -18.48
CA TRP A 140 13.23 -0.92 -17.29
C TRP A 140 12.16 0.12 -17.62
N GLU A 141 12.41 0.99 -18.59
CA GLU A 141 11.41 1.99 -19.02
C GLU A 141 10.13 1.33 -19.56
N LYS A 142 10.28 0.24 -20.32
CA LYS A 142 9.17 -0.54 -20.84
C LYS A 142 8.34 -1.17 -19.71
N TRP A 143 8.98 -1.83 -18.74
CA TRP A 143 8.26 -2.42 -17.60
C TRP A 143 7.54 -1.35 -16.76
N ALA A 144 8.20 -0.21 -16.50
CA ALA A 144 7.57 0.89 -15.77
C ALA A 144 6.34 1.46 -16.53
N ALA A 145 6.40 1.52 -17.86
CA ALA A 145 5.28 1.94 -18.69
C ALA A 145 4.12 0.93 -18.66
N GLU A 146 4.41 -0.37 -18.70
CA GLU A 146 3.42 -1.45 -18.60
C GLU A 146 2.73 -1.47 -17.23
N GLU A 147 3.51 -1.38 -16.15
CA GLU A 147 3.02 -1.23 -14.78
C GLU A 147 2.09 -0.01 -14.64
N THR A 148 2.49 1.12 -15.24
CA THR A 148 1.69 2.35 -15.26
C THR A 148 0.37 2.16 -16.02
N ALA A 149 0.42 1.56 -17.20
CA ALA A 149 -0.76 1.29 -18.01
C ALA A 149 -1.74 0.36 -17.27
N MET A 150 -1.22 -0.65 -16.58
CA MET A 150 -2.00 -1.58 -15.77
C MET A 150 -2.75 -0.86 -14.64
N ALA A 151 -2.04 -0.02 -13.87
CA ALA A 151 -2.65 0.75 -12.78
C ALA A 151 -3.68 1.77 -13.29
N GLN A 152 -3.43 2.42 -14.43
CA GLN A 152 -4.38 3.34 -15.05
C GLN A 152 -5.64 2.63 -15.54
N ALA A 153 -5.50 1.47 -16.19
CA ALA A 153 -6.63 0.67 -16.64
C ALA A 153 -7.49 0.18 -15.45
N PHE A 154 -6.83 -0.21 -14.36
CA PHE A 154 -7.49 -0.53 -13.10
C PHE A 154 -8.24 0.67 -12.51
N ASP A 155 -7.61 1.85 -12.44
CA ASP A 155 -8.20 3.07 -11.87
C ASP A 155 -9.53 3.43 -12.56
N VAL A 156 -9.60 3.26 -13.88
CA VAL A 156 -10.83 3.46 -14.67
C VAL A 156 -11.93 2.47 -14.24
N ARG A 157 -11.59 1.19 -14.08
CA ARG A 157 -12.55 0.15 -13.65
C ARG A 157 -13.03 0.40 -12.22
N LEU A 158 -12.10 0.72 -11.32
CA LEU A 158 -12.40 1.05 -9.93
C LEU A 158 -13.41 2.21 -9.84
N ARG A 159 -13.20 3.30 -10.59
CA ARG A 159 -14.15 4.41 -10.67
C ARG A 159 -15.52 3.99 -11.18
N GLN A 160 -15.57 3.10 -12.17
CA GLN A 160 -16.83 2.58 -12.69
C GLN A 160 -17.56 1.71 -11.66
N GLU A 161 -16.85 0.88 -10.89
CA GLU A 161 -17.47 0.06 -9.84
C GLU A 161 -18.02 0.92 -8.69
N VAL A 162 -17.21 1.85 -8.17
CA VAL A 162 -17.64 2.74 -7.08
C VAL A 162 -18.80 3.63 -7.50
N SER A 163 -18.78 4.19 -8.73
CA SER A 163 -19.90 5.00 -9.23
C SER A 163 -21.19 4.21 -9.43
N ARG A 164 -21.13 2.88 -9.57
CA ARG A 164 -22.29 1.97 -9.57
C ARG A 164 -22.78 1.62 -8.15
N GLY A 165 -22.22 2.25 -7.12
CA GLY A 165 -22.56 1.96 -5.72
C GLY A 165 -21.91 0.67 -5.20
N MET A 166 -20.98 0.07 -5.95
CA MET A 166 -20.26 -1.13 -5.53
C MET A 166 -19.00 -0.76 -4.72
N GLY A 167 -19.14 0.10 -3.70
CA GLY A 167 -18.04 0.63 -2.88
C GLY A 167 -17.23 -0.45 -2.14
N ILE A 168 -17.36 -0.55 -0.82
CA ILE A 168 -16.63 -1.58 -0.03
C ILE A 168 -17.24 -2.98 -0.19
N LEU A 169 -18.48 -3.06 -0.68
CA LEU A 169 -19.25 -4.31 -0.78
C LEU A 169 -18.52 -5.43 -1.56
N PRO A 170 -17.92 -5.21 -2.75
CA PRO A 170 -17.23 -6.27 -3.49
C PRO A 170 -16.06 -6.88 -2.70
N VAL A 171 -15.33 -6.08 -1.92
CA VAL A 171 -14.22 -6.56 -1.10
C VAL A 171 -14.72 -7.52 -0.02
N MET A 172 -15.83 -7.18 0.65
CA MET A 172 -16.40 -8.01 1.72
C MET A 172 -16.91 -9.38 1.24
N PHE A 173 -17.43 -9.48 0.01
CA PHE A 173 -18.06 -10.71 -0.48
C PHE A 173 -17.17 -11.54 -1.40
N THR A 174 -16.25 -10.92 -2.13
CA THR A 174 -15.50 -11.59 -3.20
C THR A 174 -14.00 -11.53 -3.03
N ASN A 175 -13.49 -10.76 -2.05
CA ASN A 175 -12.09 -10.41 -1.93
C ASN A 175 -11.52 -9.83 -3.25
N LYS A 176 -12.38 -9.15 -4.02
CA LYS A 176 -12.00 -8.52 -5.29
C LYS A 176 -12.55 -7.12 -5.42
N MET A 177 -11.79 -6.29 -6.13
CA MET A 177 -12.17 -4.93 -6.53
C MET A 177 -11.50 -4.62 -7.87
N GLY A 178 -12.22 -4.08 -8.85
CA GLY A 178 -11.68 -3.78 -10.17
C GLY A 178 -11.11 -4.99 -10.93
N GLY A 179 -11.47 -6.21 -10.51
CA GLY A 179 -10.92 -7.48 -10.99
C GLY A 179 -9.67 -7.98 -10.27
N TRP A 180 -9.06 -7.17 -9.39
CA TRP A 180 -7.88 -7.52 -8.60
C TRP A 180 -8.24 -8.08 -7.24
N THR A 181 -7.29 -8.77 -6.60
CA THR A 181 -7.46 -9.23 -5.22
C THR A 181 -7.45 -8.04 -4.29
N ALA A 182 -8.40 -7.98 -3.35
CA ALA A 182 -8.55 -6.87 -2.42
C ALA A 182 -9.06 -7.36 -1.05
N MET A 183 -8.66 -6.65 0.00
CA MET A 183 -9.05 -6.89 1.39
C MET A 183 -9.14 -5.57 2.16
N THR A 184 -9.83 -5.58 3.30
CA THR A 184 -9.83 -4.42 4.21
C THR A 184 -8.51 -4.36 4.99
N LEU A 185 -8.04 -3.15 5.29
CA LEU A 185 -6.87 -2.99 6.18
C LEU A 185 -7.12 -3.54 7.58
N GLU A 186 -8.38 -3.59 8.02
CA GLU A 186 -8.75 -4.18 9.32
C GLU A 186 -8.45 -5.69 9.35
N SER A 187 -8.85 -6.43 8.31
CA SER A 187 -8.52 -7.86 8.20
C SER A 187 -7.00 -8.08 8.16
N GLN A 188 -6.28 -7.20 7.46
CA GLN A 188 -4.81 -7.24 7.46
C GLN A 188 -4.20 -6.88 8.82
N LEU A 189 -4.82 -5.96 9.56
CA LEU A 189 -4.37 -5.57 10.91
C LEU A 189 -4.52 -6.75 11.86
N GLU A 190 -5.67 -7.41 11.86
CA GLU A 190 -5.92 -8.60 12.67
C GLU A 190 -4.89 -9.69 12.38
N TYR A 191 -4.63 -9.97 11.10
CA TYR A 191 -3.59 -10.92 10.70
C TYR A 191 -2.21 -10.47 11.18
N SER A 192 -1.86 -9.20 10.97
CA SER A 192 -0.56 -8.65 11.38
C SER A 192 -0.34 -8.78 12.89
N GLN A 193 -1.32 -8.37 13.71
CA GLN A 193 -1.28 -8.52 15.17
C GLN A 193 -1.17 -9.98 15.61
N TYR A 194 -1.92 -10.88 14.97
CA TYR A 194 -1.80 -12.32 15.22
C TYR A 194 -0.37 -12.82 14.94
N THR A 195 0.20 -12.49 13.78
CA THR A 195 1.57 -12.91 13.44
C THR A 195 2.62 -12.32 14.37
N GLU A 196 2.47 -11.05 14.78
CA GLU A 196 3.35 -10.38 15.73
C GLU A 196 3.31 -11.07 17.10
N ALA A 197 2.11 -11.40 17.60
CA ALA A 197 1.94 -12.13 18.85
C ALA A 197 2.58 -13.52 18.81
N VAL A 198 2.32 -14.30 17.74
CA VAL A 198 2.89 -15.65 17.56
C VAL A 198 4.42 -15.62 17.50
N LYS A 199 5.02 -14.58 16.90
CA LYS A 199 6.48 -14.41 16.83
C LYS A 199 7.15 -14.19 18.19
N THR A 200 6.40 -13.81 19.23
CA THR A 200 6.93 -13.70 20.60
C THR A 200 7.08 -15.05 21.32
N LEU A 201 6.47 -16.10 20.78
CA LEU A 201 6.52 -17.44 21.35
C LEU A 201 7.89 -18.11 21.10
N PRO A 202 8.29 -19.08 21.94
CA PRO A 202 9.49 -19.89 21.68
C PRO A 202 9.42 -20.58 20.31
N ARG A 203 10.55 -20.75 19.63
CA ARG A 203 10.61 -21.38 18.31
C ARG A 203 10.11 -22.84 18.29
N SER A 204 10.11 -23.50 19.43
CA SER A 204 9.56 -24.85 19.63
C SER A 204 8.04 -24.86 19.83
N HIS A 205 7.40 -23.70 19.98
CA HIS A 205 5.96 -23.62 20.18
C HIS A 205 5.23 -24.00 18.87
N PRO A 206 4.20 -24.88 18.92
CA PRO A 206 3.51 -25.36 17.71
C PRO A 206 2.96 -24.24 16.82
N ALA A 207 2.40 -23.18 17.42
CA ALA A 207 1.90 -22.03 16.67
C ALA A 207 3.01 -21.28 15.89
N TYR A 208 4.22 -21.18 16.46
CA TYR A 208 5.36 -20.57 15.77
C TYR A 208 5.81 -21.43 14.59
N GLN A 209 5.91 -22.76 14.80
CA GLN A 209 6.28 -23.70 13.74
C GLN A 209 5.27 -23.69 12.60
N ALA A 210 3.98 -23.74 12.91
CA ALA A 210 2.91 -23.69 11.92
C ALA A 210 2.94 -22.38 11.11
N LEU A 211 3.13 -21.23 11.76
CA LEU A 211 3.25 -19.95 11.07
C LEU A 211 4.46 -19.94 10.11
N MET A 212 5.62 -20.42 10.56
CA MET A 212 6.82 -20.47 9.72
C MET A 212 6.64 -21.44 8.54
N GLU A 213 6.02 -22.59 8.74
CA GLU A 213 5.71 -23.52 7.66
C GLU A 213 4.78 -22.93 6.61
N ASP A 214 3.77 -22.16 7.02
CA ASP A 214 2.83 -21.51 6.10
C ASP A 214 3.53 -20.42 5.27
N VAL A 215 4.37 -19.62 5.93
CA VAL A 215 5.25 -18.64 5.28
C VAL A 215 6.22 -19.32 4.29
N PHE A 216 6.83 -20.45 4.65
CA PHE A 216 7.70 -21.18 3.72
C PHE A 216 6.94 -21.83 2.57
N ARG A 217 5.67 -22.18 2.76
CA ARG A 217 4.81 -22.70 1.68
C ARG A 217 4.42 -21.60 0.70
N SER A 218 4.19 -20.37 1.16
CA SER A 218 3.86 -19.26 0.26
C SER A 218 5.03 -18.87 -0.66
N PHE A 219 6.28 -19.08 -0.23
CA PHE A 219 7.48 -18.87 -1.05
C PHE A 219 7.76 -19.98 -2.07
N LYS A 220 7.00 -21.09 -2.07
CA LYS A 220 7.19 -22.24 -2.97
C LYS A 220 6.18 -22.30 -4.12
N LYS A 221 5.27 -21.33 -4.19
CA LYS A 221 4.36 -21.14 -5.32
C LYS A 221 4.95 -20.12 -6.26
#